data_AF-A0A433SIU5-F1
#
_entry.id   AF-A0A433SIU5-F1
#
_cell.length_a   1.000
_cell.length_b   1.000
_cell.length_c   1.000
_cell.angle_alpha   90.00
_cell.angle_beta   90.00
_cell.angle_gamma   90.00
#
_symmetry.space_group_name_H-M   'P 1'
#
loop_
_entity.id
_entity.type
_entity.pdbx_description
1 polymer ?
#
loop_
_entity_poly.entity_id
_entity_poly.type
_entity_poly.pdbx_seq_one_letter_code
_entity_poly.pdbx_strand_id
1 'polypeptide(L)'
;VLRRAYEESPSCAGNRTATQEGIDDEEFCEYLYLYSISDSDTDSAVCRLVKTARDCHSFYVGRLCGNLFKWLIDRFWLARAEVYYPQCVSDLESDQTPLPPSPASVTVD
;
A
#
# COMPACT_ATOMS: atom_id res chain seq x y z
N VAL A 1 -5.26 12.36 -12.58
CA VAL A 1 -5.06 11.10 -11.84
C VAL A 1 -5.28 9.89 -12.76
N LEU A 2 -6.47 9.69 -13.34
CA LEU A 2 -6.72 8.55 -14.26
C LEU A 2 -5.76 8.46 -15.46
N ARG A 3 -5.53 9.56 -16.20
CA ARG A 3 -4.56 9.56 -17.31
C ARG A 3 -3.13 9.22 -16.87
N ARG A 4 -2.75 9.60 -15.63
CA ARG A 4 -1.43 9.31 -15.03
C ARG A 4 -1.29 7.84 -14.64
N ALA A 5 -2.36 7.23 -14.13
CA ALA A 5 -2.39 5.79 -13.85
C ALA A 5 -2.22 4.95 -15.12
N TYR A 6 -2.76 5.42 -16.25
CA TYR A 6 -2.53 4.78 -17.56
C TYR A 6 -1.13 5.04 -18.13
N GLU A 7 -0.53 6.20 -17.87
CA GLU A 7 0.82 6.56 -18.35
C GLU A 7 1.94 5.91 -17.52
N GLU A 8 1.83 5.89 -16.19
CA GLU A 8 2.84 5.31 -15.29
C GLU A 8 2.68 3.79 -15.09
N SER A 9 1.49 3.27 -15.35
CA SER A 9 1.15 1.87 -15.04
C SER A 9 0.28 1.23 -16.12
N PRO A 10 0.69 1.26 -17.41
CA PRO A 10 -0.07 0.68 -18.50
C PRO A 10 -0.32 -0.82 -18.31
N SER A 11 0.50 -1.49 -17.50
CA SER A 11 0.34 -2.89 -17.11
C SER A 11 -0.77 -3.15 -16.09
N CYS A 12 -1.23 -2.15 -15.34
CA CYS A 12 -2.18 -2.34 -14.22
C CYS A 12 -3.52 -1.65 -14.40
N ALA A 13 -3.57 -0.47 -15.02
CA ALA A 13 -4.83 0.25 -15.21
C ALA A 13 -5.76 -0.53 -16.17
N GLY A 14 -6.84 -1.09 -15.62
CA GLY A 14 -7.79 -1.93 -16.38
C GLY A 14 -7.30 -3.36 -16.64
N ASN A 15 -6.18 -3.78 -16.07
CA ASN A 15 -5.69 -5.15 -16.18
C ASN A 15 -6.22 -5.99 -15.00
N ARG A 16 -7.17 -6.87 -15.30
CA ARG A 16 -7.80 -7.76 -14.31
C ARG A 16 -6.78 -8.68 -13.63
N THR A 17 -5.79 -9.20 -14.36
CA THR A 17 -4.79 -10.10 -13.79
C THR A 17 -3.94 -9.38 -12.75
N ALA A 18 -3.45 -8.17 -13.08
CA ALA A 18 -2.68 -7.36 -12.13
C ALA A 18 -3.49 -6.96 -10.88
N THR A 19 -4.80 -6.72 -11.06
CA THR A 19 -5.69 -6.48 -9.91
C THR A 19 -5.82 -7.72 -9.03
N GLN A 20 -6.02 -8.91 -9.62
CA GLN A 20 -6.13 -10.15 -8.85
C GLN A 20 -4.82 -10.46 -8.12
N GLU A 21 -3.67 -10.32 -8.79
CA GLU A 21 -2.36 -10.51 -8.17
C GLU A 21 -2.14 -9.56 -6.97
N GLY A 22 -2.58 -8.30 -7.08
CA GLY A 22 -2.53 -7.36 -5.95
C GLY A 22 -3.41 -7.79 -4.77
N ILE A 23 -4.62 -8.30 -5.05
CA ILE A 23 -5.52 -8.83 -4.00
C ILE A 23 -4.93 -10.08 -3.34
N ASP A 24 -4.42 -11.01 -4.14
CA ASP A 24 -3.82 -12.25 -3.63
C ASP A 24 -2.59 -11.95 -2.75
N ASP A 25 -1.78 -10.94 -3.12
CA ASP A 25 -0.64 -10.48 -2.31
C ASP A 25 -1.09 -9.75 -1.02
N GLU A 26 -2.16 -8.95 -1.08
CA GLU A 26 -2.78 -8.37 0.14
C GLU A 26 -3.15 -9.46 1.13
N GLU A 27 -3.92 -10.46 0.69
CA GLU A 27 -4.34 -11.59 1.54
C GLU A 27 -3.13 -12.36 2.11
N PHE A 28 -2.11 -12.58 1.29
CA PHE A 28 -0.89 -13.25 1.73
C PHE A 28 -0.13 -12.44 2.80
N CYS A 29 0.06 -11.13 2.59
CA CYS A 29 0.71 -10.25 3.55
C CYS A 29 -0.08 -10.16 4.86
N GLU A 30 -1.41 -10.10 4.79
CA GLU A 30 -2.27 -10.15 5.97
C GLU A 30 -2.14 -11.45 6.74
N TYR A 31 -2.16 -12.58 6.03
CA TYR A 31 -1.98 -13.90 6.63
C TYR A 31 -0.64 -14.02 7.36
N LEU A 32 0.44 -13.49 6.77
CA LEU A 32 1.77 -13.54 7.40
C LEU A 32 1.89 -12.71 8.67
N TYR A 33 1.27 -11.52 8.71
CA TYR A 33 1.55 -10.53 9.75
C TYR A 33 0.35 -10.24 10.66
N LEU A 34 -0.85 -10.04 10.10
CA LEU A 34 -2.01 -9.62 10.89
C LEU A 34 -2.67 -10.77 11.63
N TYR A 35 -2.67 -11.99 11.07
CA TYR A 35 -3.26 -13.16 11.72
C TYR A 35 -2.50 -13.60 12.98
N SER A 36 -1.27 -13.11 13.16
CA SER A 36 -0.47 -13.34 14.36
C SER A 36 -0.78 -12.39 15.51
N ILE A 37 -1.59 -11.35 15.27
CA ILE A 37 -1.98 -10.39 16.31
C ILE A 37 -2.90 -11.07 17.31
N SER A 38 -2.57 -10.93 18.58
CA SER A 38 -3.35 -11.42 19.72
C SER A 38 -3.84 -10.24 20.58
N ASP A 39 -4.90 -10.46 21.35
CA ASP A 39 -5.43 -9.47 22.29
C ASP A 39 -4.43 -9.09 23.41
N SER A 40 -3.37 -9.89 23.61
CA SER A 40 -2.32 -9.63 24.59
C SER A 40 -1.15 -8.81 24.06
N ASP A 41 -1.10 -8.55 22.74
CA ASP A 41 -0.02 -7.78 22.15
C ASP A 41 -0.10 -6.30 22.54
N THR A 42 1.06 -5.68 22.71
CA THR A 42 1.14 -4.25 22.97
C THR A 42 0.82 -3.46 21.69
N ASP A 43 0.31 -2.23 21.83
CA ASP A 43 0.06 -1.33 20.70
C ASP A 43 1.26 -1.22 19.75
N SER A 44 2.47 -1.09 20.31
CA SER A 44 3.70 -1.04 19.52
C SER A 44 3.99 -2.30 18.71
N ALA A 45 3.65 -3.48 19.24
CA ALA A 45 3.81 -4.74 18.52
C ALA A 45 2.77 -4.87 17.40
N VAL A 46 1.52 -4.51 17.69
CA VAL A 46 0.43 -4.44 16.72
C VAL A 46 0.79 -3.49 15.58
N CYS A 47 1.19 -2.25 15.88
CA CYS A 47 1.53 -1.27 14.84
C CYS A 47 2.72 -1.67 13.99
N ARG A 48 3.72 -2.35 14.57
CA ARG A 48 4.81 -2.93 13.80
C ARG A 48 4.30 -3.99 12.81
N LEU A 49 3.39 -4.88 13.23
CA LEU A 49 2.83 -5.91 12.34
C LEU A 49 1.97 -5.30 11.23
N VAL A 50 1.12 -4.32 11.57
CA VAL A 50 0.29 -3.58 10.61
C VAL A 50 1.16 -2.86 9.58
N LYS A 51 2.20 -2.14 10.04
CA LYS A 51 3.18 -1.49 9.16
C LYS A 51 3.88 -2.50 8.24
N THR A 52 4.27 -3.65 8.79
CA THR A 52 4.94 -4.71 8.00
C THR A 52 4.01 -5.30 6.94
N ALA A 53 2.73 -5.53 7.26
CA ALA A 53 1.72 -5.99 6.31
C ALA A 53 1.51 -4.98 5.18
N ARG A 54 1.35 -3.69 5.51
CA ARG A 54 1.30 -2.59 4.54
C ARG A 54 2.51 -2.62 3.63
N ASP A 55 3.71 -2.64 4.19
CA ASP A 55 4.95 -2.55 3.41
C ASP A 55 5.09 -3.74 2.46
N CYS A 56 4.78 -4.96 2.92
CA CYS A 56 4.73 -6.15 2.10
C CYS A 56 3.86 -5.94 0.84
N HIS A 57 2.60 -5.55 1.03
CA HIS A 57 1.64 -5.35 -0.06
C HIS A 57 2.01 -4.15 -0.95
N SER A 58 2.35 -3.00 -0.35
CA SER A 58 2.62 -1.78 -1.11
C SER A 58 3.92 -1.87 -1.91
N PHE A 59 4.94 -2.59 -1.43
CA PHE A 59 6.13 -2.89 -2.23
C PHE A 59 5.83 -3.82 -3.41
N TYR A 60 5.02 -4.87 -3.22
CA TYR A 60 4.63 -5.75 -4.33
C TYR A 60 3.90 -4.97 -5.42
N VAL A 61 2.85 -4.23 -5.05
CA VAL A 61 2.08 -3.40 -5.99
C VAL A 61 2.95 -2.31 -6.60
N GLY A 62 3.89 -1.73 -5.84
CA GLY A 62 4.86 -0.78 -6.37
C GLY A 62 5.77 -1.37 -7.44
N ARG A 63 6.16 -2.65 -7.33
CA ARG A 63 6.96 -3.33 -8.35
C ARG A 63 6.13 -3.72 -9.57
N LEU A 64 4.88 -4.13 -9.37
CA LEU A 64 3.97 -4.55 -10.44
C LEU A 64 3.44 -3.36 -11.25
N CYS A 65 3.07 -2.29 -10.54
CA CYS A 65 2.28 -1.17 -11.05
C CYS A 65 2.95 0.19 -10.88
N GLY A 66 4.12 0.29 -10.24
CA GLY A 66 4.81 1.56 -10.06
C GLY A 66 4.34 2.40 -8.87
N ASN A 67 4.99 3.55 -8.70
CA ASN A 67 4.93 4.33 -7.46
C ASN A 67 3.55 4.96 -7.19
N LEU A 68 2.77 5.31 -8.22
CA LEU A 68 1.42 5.86 -8.02
C LEU A 68 0.48 4.82 -7.38
N PHE A 69 0.54 3.57 -7.82
CA PHE A 69 -0.27 2.50 -7.23
C PHE A 69 0.23 2.12 -5.84
N LYS A 70 1.55 2.07 -5.61
CA LYS A 70 2.11 1.93 -4.26
C LYS A 70 1.54 3.00 -3.31
N TRP A 71 1.58 4.27 -3.72
CA TRP A 71 1.03 5.37 -2.94
C TRP A 71 -0.47 5.20 -2.69
N LEU A 72 -1.25 4.76 -3.69
CA LEU A 72 -2.67 4.49 -3.52
C LEU A 72 -2.94 3.37 -2.51
N ILE A 73 -2.17 2.28 -2.56
CA ILE A 73 -2.24 1.19 -1.59
C ILE A 73 -1.89 1.69 -0.18
N ASP A 74 -0.84 2.50 -0.02
CA ASP A 74 -0.49 3.10 1.28
C ASP A 74 -1.65 3.94 1.86
N ARG A 75 -2.45 4.62 1.01
CA ARG A 75 -3.65 5.36 1.43
C ARG A 75 -4.81 4.44 1.84
N PHE A 76 -5.01 3.31 1.15
CA PHE A 76 -6.02 2.33 1.57
C PHE A 76 -5.67 1.67 2.89
N TRP A 77 -4.39 1.34 3.12
CA TRP A 77 -3.93 0.85 4.42
C TRP A 77 -4.15 1.85 5.55
N LEU A 78 -3.93 3.14 5.29
CA LEU A 78 -4.23 4.19 6.28
C LEU A 78 -5.73 4.23 6.62
N ALA A 79 -6.60 4.26 5.60
CA ALA A 79 -8.05 4.25 5.81
C ALA A 79 -8.52 3.00 6.56
N ARG A 80 -7.90 1.85 6.31
CA ARG A 80 -8.16 0.62 7.07
C ARG A 80 -7.71 0.75 8.53
N ALA A 81 -6.53 1.30 8.78
CA ALA A 81 -6.02 1.50 10.13
C ALA A 81 -6.89 2.47 10.93
N GLU A 82 -7.43 3.52 10.33
CA GLU A 82 -8.39 4.42 10.99
C GLU A 82 -9.60 3.69 11.59
N VAL A 83 -10.01 2.56 10.99
CA VAL A 83 -11.15 1.76 11.44
C VAL A 83 -10.74 0.66 12.41
N TYR A 84 -9.67 -0.09 12.11
CA TYR A 84 -9.34 -1.34 12.82
C TYR A 84 -8.12 -1.23 13.73
N TYR A 85 -7.22 -0.29 13.47
CA TYR A 85 -5.97 -0.11 14.21
C TYR A 85 -5.70 1.39 14.48
N PRO A 86 -6.64 2.12 15.12
CA PRO A 86 -6.56 3.57 15.26
C PRO A 86 -5.28 4.03 16.00
N GLN A 87 -4.74 3.19 16.88
CA GLN A 87 -3.48 3.43 17.59
C GLN A 87 -2.24 3.47 16.66
N CYS A 88 -2.36 2.99 15.42
CA CYS A 88 -1.25 2.91 14.46
C CYS A 88 -1.29 3.98 13.38
N VAL A 89 -2.35 4.80 13.33
CA VAL A 89 -2.57 5.81 12.29
C VAL A 89 -1.39 6.78 12.20
N SER A 90 -0.94 7.32 13.33
CA SER A 90 0.19 8.28 13.36
C SER A 90 1.48 7.70 12.77
N ASP A 91 1.77 6.44 13.08
CA ASP A 91 2.96 5.75 12.59
C ASP A 91 2.86 5.57 11.08
N LEU A 92 1.70 5.09 10.60
CA LEU A 92 1.48 4.88 9.18
C LEU A 92 1.54 6.18 8.38
N GLU A 93 0.95 7.28 8.87
CA GLU A 93 1.01 8.59 8.23
C GLU A 93 2.43 9.12 8.12
N SER A 94 3.24 8.94 9.17
CA SER A 94 4.62 9.45 9.20
C SER A 94 5.53 8.79 8.17
N ASP A 95 5.21 7.56 7.76
CA ASP A 95 5.98 6.77 6.80
C ASP A 95 5.48 6.89 5.35
N GLN A 96 4.39 7.62 5.09
CA GLN A 96 3.83 7.69 3.74
C GLN A 96 4.76 8.42 2.78
N THR A 97 4.81 7.90 1.54
CA THR A 97 5.46 8.60 0.43
C THR A 97 4.74 9.96 0.24
N PRO A 98 5.43 11.11 0.37
CA PRO A 98 4.77 12.42 0.40
C PRO A 98 4.26 12.80 -0.99
N LEU A 99 2.92 12.98 -1.09
CA LEU A 99 2.14 13.25 -2.30
C LEU A 99 2.24 12.14 -3.37
N PRO A 100 1.25 12.02 -4.29
CA PRO A 100 1.47 11.17 -5.46
C PRO A 100 2.77 11.65 -6.14
N PRO A 101 3.67 10.74 -6.56
CA PRO A 101 4.95 11.11 -7.14
C PRO A 101 4.74 12.19 -8.21
N SER A 102 5.54 13.26 -8.14
CA SER A 102 5.53 14.28 -9.20
C SER A 102 5.72 13.59 -10.55
N PRO A 103 5.03 14.04 -11.60
CA PRO A 103 5.09 13.40 -12.90
C PRO A 103 6.56 13.21 -13.30
N ALA A 104 6.88 12.09 -13.95
CA ALA A 104 8.12 11.99 -14.71
C ALA A 104 8.19 13.26 -15.57
N SER A 105 9.15 14.13 -15.27
CA SER A 105 9.35 15.34 -16.05
C SER A 105 9.44 14.88 -17.49
N VAL A 106 8.50 15.31 -18.33
CA VAL A 106 8.60 15.13 -19.77
C VAL A 106 9.86 15.89 -20.14
N THR A 107 10.99 15.20 -20.28
CA THR A 107 12.11 15.72 -21.06
C THR A 107 11.59 15.79 -22.47
N VAL A 108 11.04 16.96 -22.81
CA VAL A 108 10.98 17.41 -24.19
C VAL A 108 12.42 17.78 -24.52
N ASP A 109 13.12 16.85 -25.18
CA ASP A 109 14.07 17.09 -26.27
C ASP A 109 14.50 15.75 -26.89
#